data_AF-A0A4S1E8L1-F1
#
_entry.id   AF-A0A4S1E8L1-F1
#
_cell.length_a   1.000
_cell.length_b   1.000
_cell.length_c   1.000
_cell.angle_alpha   90.00
_cell.angle_beta   90.00
_cell.angle_gamma   90.00
#
_symmetry.space_group_name_H-M   'P 1'
#
loop_
_entity.id
_entity.type
_entity.pdbx_description
1 polymer ?
#
loop_
_entity_poly.entity_id
_entity_poly.type
_entity_poly.pdbx_seq_one_letter_code
_entity_poly.pdbx_strand_id
1 'polypeptide(L)'
;MELISLILSVSTIVGLAVVWLLWRNFMPAYAVEKAKNLASKEDLAHLTSVVEKIKAAHAADVERLKSNLMSEAQATERRRKVYEEMCHALRVFIEGHDSSGETKSKFHAAYAAAWLWVSDDVLNELNRFIELQRQHSANQESISQEQLKSAYVSTVLAMRKDAGFASTAVQAASYQFVQF
;
A
#
# COMPACT_ATOMS: atom_id res chain seq x y z
N MET A 1 -1.80 -31.67 92.54
CA MET A 1 -2.87 -31.27 91.61
C MET A 1 -2.77 -29.79 91.24
N GLU A 2 -2.61 -28.87 92.21
CA GLU A 2 -2.61 -27.42 91.92
C GLU A 2 -1.42 -26.90 91.11
N LEU A 3 -0.21 -27.43 91.33
CA LEU A 3 0.98 -27.05 90.55
C LEU A 3 0.84 -27.40 89.06
N ILE A 4 0.24 -28.56 88.76
CA ILE A 4 0.02 -29.02 87.39
C ILE A 4 -1.01 -28.12 86.69
N SER A 5 -2.10 -27.74 87.38
CA SER A 5 -3.08 -26.80 86.82
C SER A 5 -2.51 -25.40 86.62
N LEU A 6 -1.60 -24.93 87.47
CA LEU A 6 -0.91 -23.64 87.32
C LEU A 6 -0.01 -23.63 86.09
N ILE A 7 0.78 -24.69 85.87
CA ILE A 7 1.65 -24.80 84.70
C ILE A 7 0.81 -24.85 83.41
N LEU A 8 -0.32 -25.57 83.45
CA LEU A 8 -1.23 -25.67 82.30
C LEU A 8 -1.86 -24.31 81.96
N SER A 9 -2.28 -23.53 82.96
CA SER A 9 -2.89 -22.22 82.75
C SER A 9 -1.89 -21.16 82.28
N VAL A 10 -0.65 -21.17 82.78
CA VAL A 10 0.40 -20.28 82.27
C VAL A 10 0.75 -20.64 80.82
N SER A 11 0.85 -21.93 80.49
CA SER A 11 1.12 -22.39 79.12
C SER A 11 0.02 -21.97 78.14
N THR A 12 -1.25 -22.04 78.53
CA THR A 12 -2.36 -21.58 77.67
C THR A 12 -2.34 -20.06 77.47
N ILE A 13 -2.01 -19.27 78.49
CA ILE A 13 -1.87 -17.81 78.36
C ILE A 13 -0.72 -17.45 77.42
N VAL A 14 0.43 -18.10 77.56
CA VAL A 14 1.57 -17.91 76.67
C VAL A 14 1.21 -18.31 75.23
N GLY A 15 0.52 -19.44 75.06
CA GLY A 15 0.01 -19.88 73.76
C GLY A 15 -0.92 -18.85 73.12
N LEU A 16 -1.86 -18.31 73.89
CA LEU A 16 -2.77 -17.26 73.42
C LEU A 16 -2.04 -15.96 73.08
N ALA A 17 -1.03 -15.56 73.86
CA ALA A 17 -0.21 -14.39 73.57
C ALA A 17 0.58 -14.55 72.26
N VAL A 18 1.12 -15.74 71.98
CA VAL A 18 1.81 -16.06 70.72
C VAL A 18 0.83 -16.05 69.55
N VAL A 19 -0.33 -16.69 69.68
CA VAL A 19 -1.37 -16.67 68.63
C VAL A 19 -1.84 -15.25 68.35
N TRP A 20 -2.04 -14.45 69.39
CA TRP A 20 -2.41 -13.04 69.26
C TRP A 20 -1.33 -12.23 68.54
N LEU A 21 -0.05 -12.43 68.88
CA LEU A 21 1.07 -11.75 68.23
C LEU A 21 1.19 -12.12 66.75
N LEU A 22 1.02 -13.40 66.41
CA LEU A 22 1.01 -13.88 65.02
C LEU A 22 -0.19 -13.32 64.23
N TRP A 23 -1.38 -13.30 64.83
CA TRP A 23 -2.57 -12.72 64.22
C TRP A 23 -2.41 -11.21 63.98
N ARG A 24 -1.87 -10.51 64.98
CA ARG A 24 -1.69 -9.04 64.93
C ARG A 24 -0.66 -8.61 63.89
N ASN A 25 0.44 -9.36 63.74
CA ASN A 25 1.59 -8.92 62.94
C ASN A 25 1.74 -9.67 61.61
N PHE A 26 1.52 -10.98 61.58
CA PHE A 26 1.87 -11.82 60.42
C PHE A 26 0.75 -11.89 59.39
N MET A 27 -0.50 -12.07 59.84
CA MET A 27 -1.68 -12.10 58.96
C MET A 27 -1.85 -10.82 58.11
N PRO A 28 -1.78 -9.59 58.67
CA PRO A 28 -1.93 -8.39 57.86
C PRO A 28 -0.76 -8.21 56.87
N ALA A 29 0.48 -8.49 57.28
CA ALA A 29 1.64 -8.39 56.40
C ALA A 29 1.53 -9.36 55.19
N TYR A 30 1.13 -10.61 55.44
CA TYR A 30 0.89 -11.58 54.37
C TYR A 30 -0.25 -11.16 53.44
N ALA A 31 -1.36 -10.64 53.98
CA ALA A 31 -2.47 -10.15 53.19
C ALA A 31 -2.08 -8.97 52.27
N VAL A 32 -1.27 -8.03 52.79
CA VAL A 32 -0.74 -6.90 52.01
C VAL A 32 0.17 -7.36 50.88
N GLU A 33 1.11 -8.27 51.15
CA GLU A 33 2.03 -8.76 50.13
C GLU A 33 1.29 -9.57 49.05
N LYS A 34 0.29 -10.37 49.46
CA LYS A 34 -0.57 -11.10 48.53
C LYS A 34 -1.42 -10.17 47.65
N ALA A 35 -1.97 -9.11 48.23
CA ALA A 35 -2.73 -8.11 47.48
C ALA A 35 -1.84 -7.37 46.48
N LYS A 36 -0.62 -6.96 46.88
CA LYS A 36 0.37 -6.34 45.99
C LYS A 36 0.74 -7.25 44.82
N ASN A 37 0.99 -8.52 45.09
CA ASN A 37 1.30 -9.51 44.05
C ASN A 37 0.12 -9.77 43.10
N LEU A 38 -1.12 -9.67 43.59
CA LEU A 38 -2.31 -9.78 42.74
C LEU A 38 -2.43 -8.58 41.81
N ALA A 39 -2.30 -7.36 42.34
CA ALA A 39 -2.33 -6.13 41.55
C ALA A 39 -1.25 -6.13 40.44
N SER A 40 -0.01 -6.49 40.77
CA SER A 40 1.06 -6.61 39.77
C SER A 40 0.77 -7.65 38.67
N LYS A 41 0.09 -8.75 39.00
CA LYS A 41 -0.30 -9.77 38.01
C LYS A 41 -1.40 -9.26 37.08
N GLU A 42 -2.36 -8.53 37.62
CA GLU A 42 -3.42 -7.89 36.84
C GLU A 42 -2.82 -6.83 35.89
N ASP A 43 -1.87 -6.03 36.36
CA ASP A 43 -1.15 -5.07 35.52
C ASP A 43 -0.38 -5.75 34.39
N LEU A 44 0.33 -6.86 34.68
CA LEU A 44 1.03 -7.64 33.66
C LEU A 44 0.06 -8.27 32.65
N ALA A 45 -1.09 -8.76 33.10
CA ALA A 45 -2.13 -9.30 32.22
C ALA A 45 -2.71 -8.19 31.32
N HIS A 46 -2.97 -7.02 31.89
CA HIS A 46 -3.42 -5.85 31.14
C HIS A 46 -2.39 -5.43 30.09
N LEU A 47 -1.12 -5.25 30.48
CA LEU A 47 -0.04 -4.92 29.55
C LEU A 47 0.10 -5.96 28.42
N THR A 48 0.01 -7.25 28.76
CA THR A 48 0.06 -8.33 27.76
C THR A 48 -1.11 -8.21 26.78
N SER A 49 -2.33 -7.99 27.26
CA SER A 49 -3.50 -7.83 26.39
C SER A 49 -3.39 -6.61 25.48
N VAL A 50 -2.84 -5.49 25.98
CA VAL A 50 -2.57 -4.30 25.17
C VAL A 50 -1.52 -4.59 24.10
N VAL A 51 -0.42 -5.26 24.44
CA VAL A 51 0.63 -5.64 23.49
C VAL A 51 0.07 -6.56 22.41
N GLU A 52 -0.70 -7.58 22.78
CA GLU A 52 -1.31 -8.49 21.81
C GLU A 52 -2.32 -7.78 20.90
N LYS A 53 -3.10 -6.83 21.45
CA LYS A 53 -3.99 -5.98 20.66
C LYS A 53 -3.21 -5.11 19.65
N ILE A 54 -2.10 -4.50 20.08
CA ILE A 54 -1.25 -3.69 19.21
C ILE A 54 -0.63 -4.56 18.11
N LYS A 55 -0.11 -5.75 18.44
CA LYS A 55 0.42 -6.69 17.44
C LYS A 55 -0.63 -7.10 16.43
N ALA A 56 -1.83 -7.44 16.88
CA ALA A 56 -2.93 -7.82 16.00
C ALA A 56 -3.35 -6.66 15.07
N ALA A 57 -3.46 -5.45 15.60
CA ALA A 57 -3.76 -4.25 14.81
C ALA A 57 -2.65 -3.97 13.78
N HIS A 58 -1.38 -4.05 14.20
CA HIS A 58 -0.25 -3.83 13.31
C HIS A 58 -0.17 -4.87 12.20
N ALA A 59 -0.39 -6.15 12.51
CA ALA A 59 -0.44 -7.20 11.51
C ALA A 59 -1.56 -6.96 10.48
N ALA A 60 -2.74 -6.53 10.93
CA ALA A 60 -3.84 -6.17 10.05
C ALA A 60 -3.51 -4.95 9.15
N ASP A 61 -2.86 -3.92 9.71
CA ASP A 61 -2.44 -2.75 8.94
C ASP A 61 -1.38 -3.09 7.89
N VAL A 62 -0.40 -3.94 8.23
CA VAL A 62 0.63 -4.40 7.29
C VAL A 62 -0.01 -5.16 6.14
N GLU A 63 -0.94 -6.08 6.42
CA GLU A 63 -1.62 -6.84 5.36
C GLU A 63 -2.48 -5.93 4.47
N ARG A 64 -3.17 -4.95 5.07
CA ARG A 64 -3.94 -3.94 4.34
C ARG A 64 -3.06 -3.11 3.41
N LEU A 65 -1.93 -2.61 3.90
CA LEU A 65 -0.97 -1.84 3.10
C LEU A 65 -0.40 -2.68 1.97
N LYS A 66 -0.02 -3.94 2.25
CA LYS A 66 0.48 -4.87 1.25
C LYS A 66 -0.55 -5.12 0.14
N SER A 67 -1.80 -5.38 0.51
CA SER A 67 -2.90 -5.58 -0.44
C SER A 67 -3.11 -4.35 -1.34
N ASN A 68 -3.12 -3.15 -0.74
CA ASN A 68 -3.25 -1.90 -1.49
C ASN A 68 -2.09 -1.70 -2.48
N LEU A 69 -0.85 -1.88 -2.04
CA LEU A 69 0.33 -1.77 -2.89
C LEU A 69 0.32 -2.80 -4.03
N MET A 70 -0.12 -4.04 -3.76
CA MET A 70 -0.26 -5.06 -4.80
C MET A 70 -1.31 -4.67 -5.84
N SER A 71 -2.46 -4.14 -5.41
CA SER A 71 -3.50 -3.67 -6.32
C SER A 71 -3.02 -2.51 -7.19
N GLU A 72 -2.33 -1.53 -6.60
CA GLU A 72 -1.76 -0.39 -7.32
C GLU A 72 -0.66 -0.82 -8.31
N ALA A 73 0.20 -1.75 -7.90
CA ALA A 73 1.22 -2.33 -8.76
C ALA A 73 0.60 -3.06 -9.95
N GLN A 74 -0.47 -3.83 -9.74
CA GLN A 74 -1.18 -4.53 -10.79
C GLN A 74 -1.85 -3.55 -11.78
N ALA A 75 -2.49 -2.49 -11.28
CA ALA A 75 -3.05 -1.45 -12.13
C ALA A 75 -1.98 -0.77 -12.98
N THR A 76 -0.85 -0.40 -12.36
CA THR A 76 0.29 0.21 -13.05
C THR A 76 0.89 -0.71 -14.11
N GLU A 77 1.04 -1.99 -13.81
CA GLU A 77 1.51 -3.00 -14.76
C GLU A 77 0.54 -3.15 -15.94
N ARG A 78 -0.77 -3.13 -15.67
CA ARG A 78 -1.78 -3.15 -16.74
C ARG A 78 -1.67 -1.91 -17.64
N ARG A 79 -1.49 -0.72 -17.07
CA ARG A 79 -1.28 0.52 -17.84
C ARG A 79 -0.05 0.42 -18.75
N ARG A 80 1.08 -0.08 -18.22
CA ARG A 80 2.33 -0.28 -19.00
C ARG A 80 2.11 -1.17 -20.22
N LYS A 81 1.38 -2.27 -20.06
CA LYS A 81 1.02 -3.16 -21.19
C LYS A 81 0.19 -2.44 -22.24
N VAL A 82 -0.81 -1.67 -21.81
CA VAL A 82 -1.62 -0.86 -22.73
C VAL A 82 -0.77 0.19 -23.46
N TYR A 83 0.19 0.82 -22.78
CA TYR A 83 1.13 1.75 -23.40
C TYR A 83 2.03 1.09 -24.44
N GLU A 84 2.53 -0.12 -24.17
CA GLU A 84 3.31 -0.90 -25.12
C GLU A 84 2.49 -1.24 -26.37
N GLU A 85 1.29 -1.79 -26.18
CA GLU A 85 0.36 -2.12 -27.28
C GLU A 85 -0.02 -0.89 -28.09
N MET A 86 -0.29 0.24 -27.43
CA MET A 86 -0.62 1.50 -28.07
C MET A 86 0.58 2.05 -28.86
N CYS A 87 1.78 2.06 -28.28
CA CYS A 87 2.99 2.51 -28.99
C CYS A 87 3.26 1.66 -30.23
N HIS A 88 3.04 0.35 -30.15
CA HIS A 88 3.15 -0.54 -31.31
C HIS A 88 2.08 -0.22 -32.36
N ALA A 89 0.83 -0.01 -31.95
CA ALA A 89 -0.28 0.27 -32.85
C ALA A 89 -0.18 1.64 -33.52
N LEU A 90 0.31 2.67 -32.82
CA LEU A 90 0.49 4.02 -33.37
C LEU A 90 1.52 4.08 -34.49
N ARG A 91 2.41 3.07 -34.61
CA ARG A 91 3.36 2.98 -35.74
C ARG A 91 2.68 2.94 -37.09
N VAL A 92 1.42 2.49 -37.18
CA VAL A 92 0.66 2.48 -38.45
C VAL A 92 0.49 3.89 -39.05
N PHE A 93 0.60 4.93 -38.22
CA PHE A 93 0.49 6.33 -38.64
C PHE A 93 1.85 6.98 -38.95
N ILE A 94 2.96 6.26 -38.75
CA ILE A 94 4.31 6.70 -39.12
C ILE A 94 4.66 6.12 -40.49
N GLU A 95 5.15 6.98 -41.39
CA GLU A 95 5.56 6.59 -42.75
C GLU A 95 6.44 5.32 -42.77
N GLY A 96 6.17 4.43 -43.72
CA GLY A 96 6.93 3.20 -43.94
C GLY A 96 6.34 1.94 -43.30
N HIS A 97 5.18 2.00 -42.65
CA HIS A 97 4.53 0.84 -42.02
C HIS A 97 3.28 0.38 -42.77
N ASP A 98 3.04 -0.93 -42.81
CA ASP A 98 1.92 -1.51 -43.54
C ASP A 98 0.58 -1.20 -42.85
N SER A 99 -0.36 -0.65 -43.63
CA SER A 99 -1.70 -0.25 -43.18
C SER A 99 -2.73 -1.36 -43.35
N SER A 100 -2.30 -2.61 -43.16
CA SER A 100 -3.14 -3.80 -43.29
C SER A 100 -4.37 -3.74 -42.38
N GLY A 101 -5.44 -4.43 -42.78
CA GLY A 101 -6.69 -4.50 -41.99
C GLY A 101 -6.47 -5.05 -40.57
N GLU A 102 -5.50 -5.95 -40.41
CA GLU A 102 -5.11 -6.48 -39.10
C GLU A 102 -4.49 -5.40 -38.21
N THR A 103 -3.57 -4.58 -38.74
CA THR A 103 -2.94 -3.49 -37.99
C THR A 103 -3.97 -2.46 -37.54
N LYS A 104 -4.96 -2.14 -38.38
CA LYS A 104 -6.07 -1.25 -38.03
C LYS A 104 -6.93 -1.82 -36.90
N SER A 105 -7.25 -3.11 -36.95
CA SER A 105 -7.98 -3.79 -35.87
C SER A 105 -7.21 -3.74 -34.54
N LYS A 106 -5.89 -4.00 -34.57
CA LYS A 106 -5.01 -3.88 -33.40
C LYS A 106 -5.01 -2.47 -32.83
N PHE A 107 -5.00 -1.44 -33.68
CA PHE A 107 -5.11 -0.05 -33.24
C PHE A 107 -6.44 0.23 -32.54
N HIS A 108 -7.58 -0.17 -33.12
CA HIS A 108 -8.88 0.05 -32.47
C HIS A 108 -8.98 -0.65 -31.11
N ALA A 109 -8.45 -1.88 -31.00
CA ALA A 109 -8.41 -2.61 -29.75
C ALA A 109 -7.53 -1.91 -28.69
N ALA A 110 -6.31 -1.49 -29.07
CA ALA A 110 -5.42 -0.75 -28.18
C ALA A 110 -6.01 0.60 -27.76
N TYR A 111 -6.71 1.29 -28.67
CA TYR A 111 -7.38 2.56 -28.41
C TYR A 111 -8.54 2.42 -27.44
N ALA A 112 -9.39 1.41 -27.62
CA ALA A 112 -10.45 1.10 -26.66
C ALA A 112 -9.88 0.71 -25.29
N ALA A 113 -8.79 -0.07 -25.26
CA ALA A 113 -8.09 -0.39 -24.01
C ALA A 113 -7.50 0.86 -23.35
N ALA A 114 -6.99 1.81 -24.13
CA ALA A 114 -6.44 3.04 -23.61
C ALA A 114 -7.48 3.83 -22.80
N TRP A 115 -8.69 4.00 -23.34
CA TRP A 115 -9.80 4.68 -22.66
C TRP A 115 -10.18 4.10 -21.30
N LEU A 116 -9.86 2.83 -21.03
CA LEU A 116 -10.17 2.18 -19.75
C LEU A 116 -9.05 2.30 -18.72
N TRP A 117 -7.80 2.38 -19.18
CA TRP A 117 -6.64 2.16 -18.31
C TRP A 117 -5.71 3.35 -18.21
N VAL A 118 -5.65 4.23 -19.19
CA VAL A 118 -4.65 5.32 -19.22
C VAL A 118 -5.13 6.52 -18.40
N SER A 119 -4.20 7.35 -17.96
CA SER A 119 -4.55 8.61 -17.29
C SER A 119 -5.09 9.65 -18.27
N ASP A 120 -5.85 10.61 -17.72
CA ASP A 120 -6.46 11.69 -18.49
C ASP A 120 -5.42 12.50 -19.28
N ASP A 121 -4.24 12.75 -18.72
CA ASP A 121 -3.15 13.45 -19.40
C ASP A 121 -2.71 12.73 -20.67
N VAL A 122 -2.56 11.40 -20.59
CA VAL A 122 -2.21 10.58 -21.75
C VAL A 122 -3.34 10.56 -22.76
N LEU A 123 -4.58 10.42 -22.29
CA LEU A 123 -5.75 10.36 -23.15
C LEU A 123 -5.95 11.67 -23.92
N ASN A 124 -5.70 12.82 -23.28
CA ASN A 124 -5.77 14.13 -23.90
C ASN A 124 -4.72 14.28 -25.01
N GLU A 125 -3.47 13.88 -24.77
CA GLU A 125 -2.42 13.91 -25.81
C GLU A 125 -2.72 12.94 -26.96
N LEU A 126 -3.21 11.74 -26.64
CA LEU A 126 -3.61 10.76 -27.64
C LEU A 126 -4.77 11.28 -28.51
N ASN A 127 -5.81 11.85 -27.90
CA ASN A 127 -6.94 12.43 -28.63
C ASN A 127 -6.49 13.59 -29.52
N ARG A 128 -5.56 14.44 -29.04
CA ARG A 128 -4.96 15.51 -29.84
C ARG A 128 -4.23 14.95 -31.06
N PHE A 129 -3.45 13.88 -30.89
CA PHE A 129 -2.77 13.22 -32.00
C PHE A 129 -3.76 12.66 -33.04
N ILE A 130 -4.81 11.95 -32.59
CA ILE A 130 -5.83 11.37 -33.48
C ILE A 130 -6.60 12.45 -34.24
N GLU A 131 -6.94 13.55 -33.58
CA GLU A 131 -7.62 14.68 -34.21
C GLU A 131 -6.74 15.34 -35.29
N LEU A 132 -5.45 15.54 -35.00
CA LEU A 132 -4.50 16.02 -36.01
C LEU A 132 -4.39 15.05 -37.19
N GLN A 133 -4.41 13.74 -36.95
CA GLN A 133 -4.40 12.76 -38.03
C GLN A 133 -5.66 12.81 -38.89
N ARG A 134 -6.82 12.98 -38.25
CA ARG A 134 -8.10 13.14 -38.95
C ARG A 134 -8.09 14.38 -39.84
N GLN A 135 -7.55 15.49 -39.34
CA GLN A 135 -7.43 16.74 -40.10
C GLN A 135 -6.46 16.60 -41.27
N HIS A 136 -5.29 16.00 -41.06
CA HIS A 136 -4.32 15.74 -42.12
C HIS A 136 -4.89 14.84 -43.23
N SER A 137 -5.68 13.81 -42.85
CA SER A 137 -6.35 12.93 -43.79
C SER A 137 -7.46 13.63 -44.59
N ALA A 138 -8.12 14.64 -44.01
CA ALA A 138 -9.20 15.38 -44.64
C ALA A 138 -8.72 16.54 -45.53
N ASN A 139 -7.67 17.26 -45.10
CA ASN A 139 -7.11 18.44 -45.78
C ASN A 139 -5.58 18.43 -45.65
N GLN A 140 -4.90 17.74 -46.58
CA GLN A 140 -3.45 17.50 -46.57
C GLN A 140 -2.58 18.76 -46.40
N GLU A 141 -3.05 19.94 -46.81
CA GLU A 141 -2.29 21.19 -46.76
C GLU A 141 -2.30 21.88 -45.38
N SER A 142 -3.20 21.48 -44.47
CA SER A 142 -3.43 22.22 -43.21
C SER A 142 -2.52 21.82 -42.04
N ILE A 143 -2.05 20.55 -42.01
CA ILE A 143 -1.27 20.00 -40.91
C ILE A 143 0.07 19.48 -41.45
N SER A 144 1.17 20.02 -40.93
CA SER A 144 2.51 19.59 -41.32
C SER A 144 2.87 18.25 -40.69
N GLN A 145 3.72 17.48 -41.38
CA GLN A 145 4.24 16.23 -40.86
C GLN A 145 5.02 16.42 -39.54
N GLU A 146 5.63 17.59 -39.34
CA GLU A 146 6.33 17.96 -38.11
C GLU A 146 5.36 18.07 -36.92
N GLN A 147 4.16 18.64 -37.12
CA GLN A 147 3.12 18.73 -36.10
C GLN A 147 2.62 17.35 -35.67
N LEU A 148 2.44 16.44 -36.63
CA LEU A 148 2.06 15.05 -36.34
C LEU A 148 3.15 14.32 -35.55
N LYS A 149 4.42 14.44 -35.96
CA LYS A 149 5.57 13.86 -35.24
C LYS A 149 5.67 14.43 -33.84
N SER A 150 5.50 15.75 -33.66
CA SER A 150 5.49 16.40 -32.35
C SER A 150 4.37 15.87 -31.45
N ALA A 151 3.15 15.76 -31.97
CA ALA A 151 2.01 15.22 -31.21
C ALA A 151 2.19 13.75 -30.81
N TYR A 152 2.76 12.94 -31.70
CA TYR A 152 3.14 11.57 -31.39
C TYR A 152 4.16 11.52 -30.25
N VAL A 153 5.22 12.34 -30.31
CA VAL A 153 6.24 12.39 -29.26
C VAL A 153 5.66 12.85 -27.92
N SER A 154 4.78 13.86 -27.91
CA SER A 154 4.06 14.29 -26.71
C SER A 154 3.26 13.15 -26.08
N THR A 155 2.56 12.37 -26.90
CA THR A 155 1.79 11.20 -26.46
C THR A 155 2.70 10.16 -25.80
N VAL A 156 3.82 9.82 -26.43
CA VAL A 156 4.79 8.85 -25.89
C VAL A 156 5.42 9.36 -24.58
N LEU A 157 5.72 10.66 -24.49
CA LEU A 157 6.26 11.25 -23.26
C LEU A 157 5.23 11.26 -22.13
N ALA A 158 3.96 11.52 -22.43
CA ALA A 158 2.89 11.42 -21.43
C ALA A 158 2.76 9.98 -20.92
N MET A 159 2.73 8.98 -21.82
CA MET A 159 2.71 7.55 -21.45
C MET A 159 3.92 7.19 -20.58
N ARG A 160 5.11 7.68 -20.91
CA ARG A 160 6.33 7.46 -20.14
C ARG A 160 6.22 8.02 -18.72
N LYS A 161 5.72 9.24 -18.56
CA LYS A 161 5.51 9.86 -17.24
C LYS A 161 4.54 9.03 -16.40
N ASP A 162 3.40 8.65 -17.00
CA ASP A 162 2.38 7.86 -16.32
C ASP A 162 2.82 6.43 -15.99
N ALA A 163 3.71 5.84 -16.80
CA ALA A 163 4.30 4.53 -16.56
C ALA A 163 5.24 4.47 -15.33
N GLY A 164 5.49 5.62 -14.66
CA GLY A 164 6.30 5.72 -13.45
C GLY A 164 7.57 6.56 -13.60
N PHE A 165 7.78 7.22 -14.75
CA PHE A 165 8.93 8.10 -14.99
C PHE A 165 8.54 9.58 -14.94
N ALA A 166 7.84 10.00 -13.87
CA ALA A 166 7.31 11.36 -13.73
C ALA A 166 8.39 12.45 -13.89
N SER A 167 9.59 12.23 -13.34
CA SER A 167 10.73 13.15 -13.41
C SER A 167 11.71 12.78 -14.53
N THR A 168 11.21 12.47 -15.73
CA THR A 168 12.06 12.12 -16.88
C THR A 168 12.85 13.34 -17.39
N ALA A 169 14.17 13.18 -17.56
CA ALA A 169 15.03 14.19 -18.20
C ALA A 169 14.95 14.14 -19.74
N VAL A 170 14.37 13.08 -20.30
CA VAL A 170 14.16 12.92 -21.75
C VAL A 170 13.14 13.95 -22.24
N GLN A 171 13.54 14.72 -23.25
CA GLN A 171 12.71 15.77 -23.85
C GLN A 171 12.18 15.34 -25.21
N ALA A 172 11.23 16.09 -25.78
CA ALA A 172 10.68 15.79 -27.10
C ALA A 172 11.77 15.75 -28.18
N ALA A 173 12.75 16.66 -28.11
CA ALA A 173 13.90 16.69 -29.02
C ALA A 173 14.83 15.47 -28.90
N SER A 174 14.73 14.70 -27.81
CA SER A 174 15.50 13.47 -27.62
C SER A 174 14.90 12.26 -28.33
N TYR A 175 13.64 12.33 -28.77
CA TYR A 175 12.99 11.23 -29.48
C TYR A 175 13.41 11.24 -30.95
N GLN A 176 13.93 10.11 -31.43
CA GLN A 176 14.37 9.97 -32.82
C GLN A 176 13.47 8.98 -33.56
N PHE A 177 12.99 9.40 -34.72
CA PHE A 177 12.31 8.52 -35.66
C PHE A 177 13.37 7.80 -36.50
N VAL A 178 13.42 6.47 -36.41
CA VAL A 178 14.37 5.63 -37.16
C VAL A 178 13.68 5.09 -38.40
N GLN A 179 14.31 5.25 -39.56
CA GLN A 179 13.94 4.64 -40.84
C GLN A 179 15.10 3.75 -41.29
N PHE A 180 14.80 2.59 -41.87
CA PHE A 180 15.78 1.61 -42.37
C PHE A 180 15.85 1.64 -43.90
#